data_AF-A0A224VGI8-F1
#
_entry.id   AF-A0A224VGI8-F1
#
_cell.length_a   1.000
_cell.length_b   1.000
_cell.length_c   1.000
_cell.angle_alpha   90.00
_cell.angle_beta   90.00
_cell.angle_gamma   90.00
#
_symmetry.space_group_name_H-M   'P 1'
#
loop_
_entity.id
_entity.type
_entity.pdbx_description
1 polymer ?
#
loop_
_entity_poly.entity_id
_entity_poly.type
_entity_poly.pdbx_seq_one_letter_code
_entity_poly.pdbx_strand_id
1 'polypeptide(L)' 'MRMVDVIHTKRAGKRLTDEQIQFFVDGVASGQIPDYQISALLMAIFFQG' A
#
# COMPACT_ATOMS: atom_id res chain seq x y z
N MET A 1 -2.13 -1.24 11.80
CA MET A 1 -2.44 -1.83 10.48
C MET A 1 -1.15 -2.37 9.89
N ARG A 2 -1.15 -3.50 9.16
CA ARG A 2 0.08 -4.00 8.53
C ARG A 2 0.06 -3.64 7.04
N MET A 3 1.23 -3.31 6.49
CA MET A 3 1.36 -2.97 5.08
C MET A 3 0.86 -4.08 4.13
N VAL A 4 1.04 -5.35 4.53
CA VAL A 4 0.52 -6.51 3.80
C VAL A 4 -1.00 -6.46 3.61
N ASP A 5 -1.74 -5.93 4.58
CA ASP A 5 -3.20 -5.84 4.52
C ASP A 5 -3.64 -4.77 3.48
N VAL A 6 -2.87 -3.68 3.36
CA VAL A 6 -3.06 -2.62 2.34
C VAL A 6 -2.79 -3.17 0.94
N ILE A 7 -1.67 -3.88 0.76
CA ILE A 7 -1.32 -4.52 -0.52
C ILE A 7 -2.40 -5.53 -0.91
N HIS A 8 -2.85 -6.39 0.03
CA HIS A 8 -3.91 -7.36 -0.24
C HIS A 8 -5.22 -6.70 -0.66
N THR A 9 -5.60 -5.59 -0.02
CA THR A 9 -6.81 -4.82 -0.35
C THR A 9 -6.73 -4.33 -1.79
N LYS A 10 -5.63 -3.66 -2.17
CA LYS A 10 -5.47 -3.15 -3.53
C LYS A 10 -5.34 -4.27 -4.57
N ARG A 11 -4.60 -5.33 -4.26
CA ARG A 11 -4.45 -6.51 -5.14
C ARG A 11 -5.79 -7.19 -5.43
N ALA A 12 -6.73 -7.14 -4.49
CA ALA A 12 -8.09 -7.65 -4.67
C ALA A 12 -9.01 -6.71 -5.48
N GLY A 13 -8.48 -5.61 -6.04
CA GLY A 13 -9.26 -4.63 -6.80
C GLY A 13 -10.14 -3.73 -5.94
N LYS A 14 -9.94 -3.72 -4.60
CA LYS A 14 -10.70 -2.87 -3.69
C LYS A 14 -10.06 -1.48 -3.60
N ARG A 15 -10.89 -0.47 -3.37
CA ARG A 15 -10.44 0.89 -3.05
C ARG A 15 -9.79 0.91 -1.67
N LEU A 16 -8.68 1.62 -1.56
CA LEU A 16 -8.06 1.92 -0.28
C LEU A 16 -8.86 3.01 0.42
N THR A 17 -8.96 2.92 1.76
CA THR A 17 -9.50 4.02 2.57
C THR A 17 -8.46 5.12 2.74
N ASP A 18 -8.90 6.32 3.12
CA ASP A 18 -7.99 7.44 3.37
C ASP A 18 -6.99 7.09 4.50
N GLU A 19 -7.39 6.33 5.52
CA GLU A 19 -6.45 5.90 6.57
C GLU A 19 -5.39 4.92 6.03
N GLN A 20 -5.75 4.06 5.07
CA GLN A 20 -4.80 3.14 4.43
C GLN A 20 -3.79 3.89 3.56
N ILE A 21 -4.25 4.91 2.83
CA ILE A 21 -3.39 5.78 2.03
C ILE A 21 -2.44 6.56 2.95
N GLN A 22 -2.97 7.17 4.01
CA GLN A 22 -2.15 7.92 4.96
C GLN A 22 -1.11 7.04 5.64
N PHE A 23 -1.50 5.84 6.07
CA PHE A 23 -0.58 4.86 6.65
C PHE A 23 0.57 4.50 5.68
N PHE A 24 0.26 4.32 4.39
CA PHE A 24 1.28 4.06 3.38
C PHE A 24 2.22 5.26 3.22
N VAL A 25 1.68 6.48 3.07
CA VAL A 25 2.47 7.70 2.89
C VAL A 25 3.40 7.95 4.08
N ASP A 26 2.88 7.87 5.30
CA ASP A 26 3.67 8.07 6.52
C ASP A 26 4.75 7.00 6.68
N GLY A 27 4.41 5.75 6.36
CA GLY A 27 5.36 4.65 6.42
C GLY A 27 6.49 4.75 5.40
N VAL A 28 6.20 5.29 4.20
CA VAL A 28 7.23 5.59 3.19
C VAL A 28 8.09 6.77 3.62
N ALA A 29 7.47 7.87 4.06
CA ALA A 29 8.19 9.08 4.46
C ALA A 29 9.10 8.86 5.68
N SER A 30 8.69 8.01 6.61
CA SER A 30 9.48 7.64 7.80
C SER A 30 10.51 6.54 7.57
N GLY A 31 10.54 5.91 6.39
CA GLY A 31 11.41 4.77 6.08
C GLY A 31 11.06 3.48 6.82
N GLN A 32 9.86 3.38 7.39
CA GLN A 32 9.39 2.18 8.11
C GLN A 32 8.90 1.08 7.17
N ILE A 33 8.46 1.44 5.96
CA ILE A 33 8.01 0.48 4.93
C ILE A 33 9.20 0.13 4.04
N PRO A 34 9.61 -1.15 3.99
CA PRO A 34 10.69 -1.58 3.10
C PRO A 34 10.33 -1.44 1.61
N ASP A 35 11.32 -1.17 0.78
CA ASP A 35 11.18 -0.93 -0.67
C ASP A 35 10.41 -2.03 -1.42
N TYR A 36 10.55 -3.29 -1.00
CA TYR A 36 9.83 -4.41 -1.62
C TYR A 36 8.32 -4.34 -1.39
N GLN A 37 7.86 -3.79 -0.26
CA GLN A 37 6.43 -3.59 0.02
C GLN A 37 5.88 -2.39 -0.75
N ILE A 38 6.69 -1.33 -0.91
CA ILE A 38 6.36 -0.18 -1.75
C ILE A 38 6.15 -0.66 -3.20
N SER A 39 7.11 -1.41 -3.73
CA SER A 39 7.06 -1.96 -5.08
C SER A 39 5.85 -2.88 -5.30
N ALA A 40 5.54 -3.72 -4.30
CA ALA A 40 4.37 -4.60 -4.35
C ALA A 40 3.04 -3.82 -4.37
N LEU A 41 2.91 -2.74 -3.60
CA LEU A 41 1.72 -1.89 -3.65
C LEU A 41 1.61 -1.18 -5.01
N LEU A 42 2.72 -0.62 -5.52
CA LEU A 42 2.73 0.08 -6.81
C LEU A 42 2.35 -0.85 -7.96
N MET A 43 2.79 -2.11 -7.95
CA MET A 43 2.33 -3.10 -8.93
C MET A 43 0.86 -3.44 -8.78
N ALA A 44 0.34 -3.53 -7.55
CA ALA A 44 -1.09 -3.73 -7.35
C ALA A 44 -1.92 -2.54 -7.88
N ILE A 45 -1.44 -1.31 -7.68
CA ILE A 45 -2.04 -0.08 -8.24
C ILE A 45 -2.00 -0.12 -9.77
N PHE A 46 -0.85 -0.44 -10.36
CA PHE A 46 -0.68 -0.52 -11.81
C PHE A 46 -1.74 -1.42 -12.47
N PHE A 47 -2.04 -2.60 -11.88
CA PHE A 47 -3.05 -3.50 -12.42
C PHE A 47 -4.50 -3.15 -12.06
N GLN A 48 -4.72 -2.49 -10.91
CA GLN A 48 -6.06 -2.33 -10.31
C GLN A 48 -6.51 -0.87 -10.21
N GLY A 49 -5.83 0.07 -10.88
CA GLY A 49 -6.14 1.50 -10.94
C GLY A 49 -6.21 2.15 -9.56
#